data_AF-A0A5F9CHE2-F1
#
_entry.id   AF-A0A5F9CHE2-F1
#
_cell.length_a   1.000
_cell.length_b   1.000
_cell.length_c   1.000
_cell.angle_alpha   90.00
_cell.angle_beta   90.00
_cell.angle_gamma   90.00
#
_symmetry.space_group_name_H-M   'P 1'
#
loop_
_entity.id
_entity.type
_entity.pdbx_description
1 polymer ?
#
loop_
_entity_poly.entity_id
_entity_poly.type
_entity_poly.pdbx_seq_one_letter_code
_entity_poly.pdbx_strand_id
1 'polypeptide(L)'
;MAAPMLRCCSRARWSGAPSPSRVLRSGLRGAHSGPQGVLAAQKARGLFKEFFPERGTKTELPELFDRGSGSFSPQTVYCGFDPTSDSLHVGHLLALLGLFHFQRAGHNVIALVGGATARLGDPSGRTKEREALGAECVGANARALRAGLEALAANHQQLFGDGRAWGSFTVLDNSAWYGQQHLVDFLAAVGGHFRMGTLLSRLSVQTRLKSPEGMSLAEFLYQVLQAYDFYYLFQRYGCRVQLGGSDQLGNITSGYEFVHKLTGEDVFGIMVPLITSTTGAKLGKSAGNAVWLSRERTSPFELYQFFLRQQDSAVERYLKLFTFLPLPEIDHLMQLHLKEPEKRVPQKRLAAEVTKLVHGREGLDSAKRCTQALYHSSIDALEVLSDQELKELFREASFSELVLDPGTSVLDTCRKANAIPDGPRGQPLTQKTSHHFNDGIMKFRKPQQFLFMMEARTT
;
A
#
# COMPACT_ATOMS: atom_id res chain seq x y z
N MET A 1 -17.88 -12.12 66.43
CA MET A 1 -17.03 -11.25 67.28
C MET A 1 -15.65 -11.13 66.62
N ALA A 2 -14.77 -10.26 67.14
CA ALA A 2 -13.74 -9.59 66.35
C ALA A 2 -12.37 -10.30 66.24
N ALA A 3 -11.61 -9.83 65.23
CA ALA A 3 -10.15 -9.69 65.14
C ALA A 3 -9.24 -10.92 64.93
N PRO A 4 -8.37 -10.85 63.88
CA PRO A 4 -7.08 -11.52 63.83
C PRO A 4 -5.89 -10.52 63.72
N MET A 5 -4.77 -10.86 64.38
CA MET A 5 -3.43 -10.24 64.32
C MET A 5 -2.41 -11.27 64.85
N LEU A 6 -1.12 -11.32 64.50
CA LEU A 6 -0.33 -10.90 63.33
C LEU A 6 1.05 -11.65 63.43
N ARG A 7 1.74 -11.89 62.29
CA ARG A 7 3.16 -12.31 62.06
C ARG A 7 4.09 -12.55 63.29
N CYS A 8 5.05 -13.49 63.29
CA CYS A 8 6.00 -13.89 62.23
C CYS A 8 6.67 -15.29 62.55
N CYS A 9 7.73 -15.85 61.95
CA CYS A 9 8.65 -15.40 60.87
C CYS A 9 9.50 -16.51 60.19
N SER A 10 9.95 -16.17 58.96
CA SER A 10 11.22 -16.47 58.25
C SER A 10 11.91 -17.86 58.26
N ARG A 11 12.07 -18.41 57.04
CA ARG A 11 13.40 -18.73 56.44
C ARG A 11 13.31 -18.79 54.92
N ALA A 12 14.35 -18.31 54.23
CA ALA A 12 14.36 -18.13 52.79
C ALA A 12 14.95 -19.32 52.02
N ARG A 13 14.51 -19.51 50.77
CA ARG A 13 15.33 -20.04 49.67
C ARG A 13 15.09 -19.20 48.41
N TRP A 14 16.18 -18.90 47.70
CA TRP A 14 16.13 -18.20 46.42
C TRP A 14 15.58 -19.11 45.31
N SER A 15 14.83 -18.52 44.38
CA SER A 15 14.48 -19.14 43.10
C SER A 15 14.22 -18.08 42.02
N GLY A 16 14.96 -18.18 40.91
CA GLY A 16 14.63 -17.73 39.54
C GLY A 16 13.90 -16.40 39.33
N ALA A 17 14.61 -15.41 38.77
CA ALA A 17 13.96 -14.24 38.16
C ALA A 17 13.12 -14.64 36.93
N PRO A 18 11.88 -14.12 36.76
CA PRO A 18 11.07 -14.38 35.58
C PRO A 18 11.55 -13.55 34.37
N SER A 19 11.53 -14.16 33.17
CA SER A 19 11.94 -13.49 31.93
C SER A 19 10.99 -12.37 31.50
N PRO A 20 11.46 -11.26 30.89
CA PRO A 20 10.62 -10.08 30.59
C PRO A 20 9.52 -10.30 29.52
N SER A 21 9.58 -11.41 28.78
CA SER A 21 8.84 -11.61 27.52
C SER A 21 7.35 -11.92 27.67
N ARG A 22 6.85 -12.24 28.87
CA ARG A 22 5.46 -12.70 29.08
C ARG A 22 4.48 -11.60 29.51
N VAL A 23 4.96 -10.54 30.16
CA VAL A 23 4.09 -9.47 30.72
C VAL A 23 3.61 -8.49 29.66
N LEU A 24 4.37 -8.22 28.60
CA LEU A 24 3.97 -7.31 27.51
C LEU A 24 2.84 -7.84 26.61
N ARG A 25 2.51 -9.14 26.62
CA ARG A 25 1.58 -9.75 25.64
C ARG A 25 0.09 -9.63 26.00
N SER A 26 -0.28 -9.40 27.26
CA SER A 26 -1.70 -9.26 27.66
C SER A 26 -2.20 -7.81 27.58
N GLY A 27 -1.37 -6.82 27.93
CA GLY A 27 -1.79 -5.41 28.01
C GLY A 27 -2.01 -4.72 26.65
N LEU A 28 -1.40 -5.20 25.56
CA LEU A 28 -1.41 -4.50 24.27
C LEU A 28 -2.56 -4.88 23.32
N ARG A 29 -3.37 -5.91 23.64
CA ARG A 29 -4.53 -6.29 22.79
C ARG A 29 -5.72 -5.33 22.91
N GLY A 30 -5.75 -4.44 23.90
CA GLY A 30 -6.86 -3.50 24.13
C GLY A 30 -6.79 -2.19 23.32
N ALA A 31 -5.67 -1.87 22.67
CA ALA A 31 -5.45 -0.50 22.15
C ALA A 31 -6.20 -0.14 20.84
N HIS A 32 -7.14 -0.99 20.40
CA HIS A 32 -8.14 -0.64 19.37
C HIS A 32 -9.53 -0.31 19.95
N SER A 33 -9.71 -0.34 21.28
CA SER A 33 -10.87 0.26 21.96
C SER A 33 -10.45 1.59 22.57
N GLY A 34 -10.35 2.62 21.73
CA GLY A 34 -10.70 3.95 22.22
C GLY A 34 -12.23 4.04 22.32
N PRO A 35 -12.81 4.81 23.26
CA PRO A 35 -14.25 5.14 23.29
C PRO A 35 -14.64 6.11 22.16
N GLN A 36 -13.92 6.07 21.03
CA GLN A 36 -14.02 6.97 19.89
C GLN A 36 -14.17 6.11 18.63
N GLY A 37 -15.24 6.32 17.88
CA GLY A 37 -15.58 5.53 16.70
C GLY A 37 -14.52 5.57 15.58
N VAL A 38 -14.69 4.71 14.57
CA VAL A 38 -13.70 4.50 13.49
C VAL A 38 -13.23 5.81 12.85
N LEU A 39 -14.15 6.76 12.62
CA LEU A 39 -13.84 8.08 12.04
C LEU A 39 -12.83 8.87 12.88
N ALA A 40 -13.04 8.95 14.19
CA ALA A 40 -12.18 9.69 15.11
C ALA A 40 -10.79 9.03 15.22
N ALA A 41 -10.73 7.70 15.28
CA ALA A 41 -9.48 6.95 15.30
C ALA A 41 -8.64 7.16 14.01
N GLN A 42 -9.29 7.24 12.85
CA GLN A 42 -8.60 7.50 11.58
C GLN A 42 -8.26 8.98 11.37
N LYS A 43 -9.05 9.91 11.92
CA LYS A 43 -8.72 11.34 11.97
C LYS A 43 -7.48 11.59 12.83
N ALA A 44 -7.34 10.91 13.98
CA ALA A 44 -6.16 10.99 14.84
C ALA A 44 -4.87 10.43 14.18
N ARG A 45 -5.02 9.50 13.21
CA ARG A 45 -3.91 9.05 12.34
C ARG A 45 -3.57 10.00 11.20
N GLY A 46 -4.45 10.96 10.92
CA GLY A 46 -4.40 11.78 9.70
C GLY A 46 -4.80 11.02 8.42
N LEU A 47 -5.37 9.80 8.53
CA LEU A 47 -5.79 9.01 7.38
C LEU A 47 -7.08 9.56 6.76
N PHE A 48 -8.03 10.02 7.58
CA PHE A 48 -9.21 10.73 7.11
C PHE A 48 -9.01 12.23 7.34
N LYS A 49 -8.80 12.96 6.24
CA LYS A 49 -8.42 14.38 6.26
C LYS A 49 -9.63 15.30 6.13
N GLU A 50 -10.46 15.04 5.13
CA GLU A 50 -11.65 15.84 4.78
C GLU A 50 -12.87 14.93 4.66
N PHE A 51 -14.04 15.48 4.96
CA PHE A 51 -15.32 14.78 4.97
C PHE A 51 -16.35 15.65 4.25
N PHE A 52 -17.26 15.02 3.51
CA PHE A 52 -18.25 15.69 2.66
C PHE A 52 -19.62 14.99 2.76
N PRO A 53 -20.77 15.68 2.65
CA PRO A 53 -20.94 17.13 2.68
C PRO A 53 -20.69 17.69 4.09
N GLU A 54 -20.02 18.84 4.22
CA GLU A 54 -19.62 19.39 5.53
C GLU A 54 -20.77 19.44 6.57
N ARG A 55 -22.00 19.74 6.11
CA ARG A 55 -23.22 19.84 6.94
C ARG A 55 -23.48 18.60 7.80
N GLY A 56 -23.37 17.40 7.23
CA GLY A 56 -23.66 16.13 7.92
C GLY A 56 -22.47 15.53 8.67
N THR A 57 -21.26 16.09 8.51
CA THR A 57 -20.02 15.51 9.07
C THR A 57 -19.93 15.52 10.59
N LYS A 58 -20.72 16.38 11.26
CA LYS A 58 -20.68 16.57 12.71
C LYS A 58 -21.64 15.68 13.50
N THR A 59 -22.69 15.17 12.84
CA THR A 59 -23.81 14.49 13.51
C THR A 59 -24.16 13.21 12.75
N GLU A 60 -24.76 13.33 11.56
CA GLU A 60 -25.24 12.20 10.75
C GLU A 60 -24.15 11.17 10.43
N LEU A 61 -22.98 11.63 9.98
CA LEU A 61 -21.88 10.73 9.59
C LEU A 61 -21.28 9.99 10.81
N PRO A 62 -21.01 10.63 11.96
CA PRO A 62 -20.71 9.92 13.21
C PRO A 62 -21.80 8.93 13.64
N GLU A 63 -23.08 9.33 13.63
CA GLU A 63 -24.22 8.49 14.02
C GLU A 63 -24.35 7.24 13.15
N LEU A 64 -24.10 7.36 11.84
CA LEU A 64 -24.09 6.26 10.87
C LEU A 64 -23.12 5.12 11.27
N PHE A 65 -22.05 5.47 11.99
CA PHE A 65 -21.02 4.54 12.46
C PHE A 65 -21.02 4.33 13.99
N ASP A 66 -21.97 4.92 14.73
CA ASP A 66 -22.06 4.74 16.17
C ASP A 66 -22.64 3.36 16.51
N ARG A 67 -22.10 2.76 17.57
CA ARG A 67 -22.56 1.50 18.16
C ARG A 67 -23.52 1.73 19.33
N GLY A 68 -23.63 2.96 19.84
CA GLY A 68 -24.40 3.31 21.03
C GLY A 68 -25.92 3.34 20.85
N SER A 69 -26.43 3.45 19.62
CA SER A 69 -27.85 3.64 19.30
C SER A 69 -28.74 2.38 19.39
N GLY A 70 -28.25 1.30 20.01
CA GLY A 70 -29.04 0.09 20.30
C GLY A 70 -29.20 -0.91 19.14
N SER A 71 -28.87 -0.53 17.91
CA SER A 71 -28.80 -1.46 16.76
C SER A 71 -27.58 -1.17 15.90
N PHE A 72 -26.53 -1.98 16.05
CA PHE A 72 -25.35 -1.89 15.18
C PHE A 72 -25.67 -2.49 13.81
N SER A 73 -25.92 -1.63 12.83
CA SER A 73 -26.04 -2.02 11.42
C SER A 73 -24.70 -1.81 10.68
N PRO A 74 -24.10 -2.87 10.10
CA PRO A 74 -22.93 -2.73 9.23
C PRO A 74 -23.20 -1.86 8.00
N GLN A 75 -22.69 -0.64 8.02
CA GLN A 75 -22.64 0.24 6.84
C GLN A 75 -21.79 -0.34 5.71
N THR A 76 -22.07 0.09 4.47
CA THR A 76 -21.26 -0.23 3.28
C THR A 76 -20.49 1.02 2.82
N VAL A 77 -19.16 0.87 2.64
CA VAL A 77 -18.23 1.91 2.17
C VAL A 77 -17.53 1.44 0.91
N TYR A 78 -17.30 2.30 -0.09
CA TYR A 78 -16.55 1.91 -1.31
C TYR A 78 -15.41 2.86 -1.67
N CYS A 79 -14.44 2.35 -2.44
CA CYS A 79 -13.45 3.16 -3.15
C CYS A 79 -13.31 2.65 -4.60
N GLY A 80 -13.19 3.58 -5.56
CA GLY A 80 -12.93 3.25 -6.96
C GLY A 80 -11.45 3.14 -7.29
N PHE A 81 -11.09 2.24 -8.20
CA PHE A 81 -9.74 2.00 -8.71
C PHE A 81 -9.77 1.78 -10.23
N ASP A 82 -9.37 2.78 -11.00
CA ASP A 82 -9.27 2.71 -12.45
C ASP A 82 -8.09 1.81 -12.90
N PRO A 83 -8.30 0.75 -13.71
CA PRO A 83 -7.26 -0.13 -14.26
C PRO A 83 -6.37 0.52 -15.35
N THR A 84 -5.72 1.63 -15.01
CA THR A 84 -4.69 2.31 -15.84
C THR A 84 -3.40 1.49 -16.01
N SER A 85 -3.23 0.44 -15.22
CA SER A 85 -2.13 -0.50 -15.28
C SER A 85 -2.58 -1.84 -14.70
N ASP A 86 -1.85 -2.88 -15.02
CA ASP A 86 -1.89 -4.22 -14.43
C ASP A 86 -1.81 -4.29 -12.88
N SER A 87 -1.24 -3.28 -12.23
CA SER A 87 -1.04 -3.27 -10.78
C SER A 87 -1.40 -1.93 -10.15
N LEU A 88 -1.84 -1.97 -8.89
CA LEU A 88 -1.81 -0.80 -8.02
C LEU A 88 -0.38 -0.49 -7.54
N HIS A 89 -0.20 0.66 -6.91
CA HIS A 89 1.08 1.15 -6.40
C HIS A 89 0.87 1.80 -5.03
N VAL A 90 1.93 2.06 -4.26
CA VAL A 90 1.87 2.56 -2.87
C VAL A 90 0.92 3.76 -2.66
N GLY A 91 0.80 4.67 -3.64
CA GLY A 91 -0.17 5.77 -3.56
C GLY A 91 -1.65 5.35 -3.43
N HIS A 92 -2.04 4.19 -3.96
CA HIS A 92 -3.40 3.63 -3.85
C HIS A 92 -3.63 2.89 -2.53
N LEU A 93 -2.54 2.45 -1.86
CA LEU A 93 -2.61 1.65 -0.64
C LEU A 93 -3.28 2.40 0.53
N LEU A 94 -3.22 3.74 0.55
CA LEU A 94 -3.90 4.55 1.58
C LEU A 94 -5.42 4.45 1.53
N ALA A 95 -6.00 4.46 0.32
CA ALA A 95 -7.45 4.32 0.16
C ALA A 95 -7.89 2.90 0.56
N LEU A 96 -7.09 1.89 0.22
CA LEU A 96 -7.29 0.50 0.64
C LEU A 96 -7.18 0.32 2.15
N LEU A 97 -6.23 0.98 2.80
CA LEU A 97 -6.13 1.01 4.26
C LEU A 97 -7.33 1.71 4.91
N GLY A 98 -7.89 2.73 4.27
CA GLY A 98 -9.18 3.32 4.65
C GLY A 98 -10.30 2.28 4.66
N LEU A 99 -10.45 1.52 3.57
CA LEU A 99 -11.42 0.40 3.50
C LEU A 99 -11.11 -0.66 4.57
N PHE A 100 -9.87 -1.12 4.70
CA PHE A 100 -9.50 -2.11 5.71
C PHE A 100 -9.76 -1.63 7.15
N HIS A 101 -9.63 -0.33 7.45
CA HIS A 101 -9.99 0.20 8.76
C HIS A 101 -11.51 0.19 9.02
N PHE A 102 -12.35 0.44 8.01
CA PHE A 102 -13.80 0.22 8.10
C PHE A 102 -14.15 -1.27 8.25
N GLN A 103 -13.49 -2.13 7.49
CA GLN A 103 -13.69 -3.59 7.57
C GLN A 103 -13.42 -4.13 8.98
N ARG A 104 -12.28 -3.75 9.57
CA ARG A 104 -11.90 -4.09 10.97
C ARG A 104 -12.84 -3.52 12.02
N ALA A 105 -13.56 -2.44 11.69
CA ALA A 105 -14.60 -1.85 12.52
C ALA A 105 -15.98 -2.52 12.34
N GLY A 106 -16.07 -3.58 11.54
CA GLY A 106 -17.30 -4.36 11.35
C GLY A 106 -18.20 -3.85 10.24
N HIS A 107 -17.70 -2.97 9.36
CA HIS A 107 -18.44 -2.42 8.23
C HIS A 107 -18.06 -3.15 6.93
N ASN A 108 -19.00 -3.24 6.00
CA ASN A 108 -18.78 -3.86 4.70
C ASN A 108 -18.03 -2.89 3.79
N VAL A 109 -17.09 -3.41 3.00
CA VAL A 109 -16.28 -2.59 2.10
C VAL A 109 -16.21 -3.13 0.68
N ILE A 110 -16.27 -2.21 -0.28
CA ILE A 110 -16.26 -2.50 -1.72
C ILE A 110 -15.05 -1.83 -2.36
N ALA A 111 -14.16 -2.63 -2.96
CA ALA A 111 -13.19 -2.12 -3.93
C ALA A 111 -13.83 -2.22 -5.32
N LEU A 112 -14.11 -1.07 -5.94
CA LEU A 112 -14.71 -1.01 -7.28
C LEU A 112 -13.61 -0.86 -8.33
N VAL A 113 -13.46 -1.85 -9.21
CA VAL A 113 -12.62 -1.77 -10.39
C VAL A 113 -13.34 -0.95 -11.47
N GLY A 114 -12.66 0.06 -11.98
CA GLY A 114 -13.18 1.00 -12.98
C GLY A 114 -13.11 0.50 -14.43
N GLY A 115 -13.54 -0.73 -14.72
CA GLY A 115 -13.40 -1.36 -16.04
C GLY A 115 -14.06 -0.57 -17.19
N ALA A 116 -15.13 0.18 -16.90
CA ALA A 116 -15.74 1.13 -17.84
C ALA A 116 -15.14 2.53 -17.74
N THR A 117 -14.97 3.07 -16.53
CA THR A 117 -14.51 4.45 -16.28
C THR A 117 -13.08 4.70 -16.78
N ALA A 118 -12.19 3.72 -16.67
CA ALA A 118 -10.82 3.82 -17.18
C ALA A 118 -10.72 3.95 -18.70
N ARG A 119 -11.79 3.62 -19.45
CA ARG A 119 -11.88 3.85 -20.91
C ARG A 119 -12.15 5.31 -21.27
N LEU A 120 -12.68 6.10 -20.34
CA LEU A 120 -12.90 7.54 -20.50
C LEU A 120 -11.70 8.34 -19.97
N GLY A 121 -11.14 7.89 -18.84
CA GLY A 121 -9.98 8.50 -18.18
C GLY A 121 -10.35 9.66 -17.26
N ASP A 122 -9.97 9.55 -15.99
CA ASP A 122 -10.21 10.60 -14.99
C ASP A 122 -9.35 11.86 -15.25
N PRO A 123 -9.96 13.04 -15.48
CA PRO A 123 -9.26 14.32 -15.61
C PRO A 123 -8.70 14.86 -14.28
N SER A 124 -9.07 14.28 -13.13
CA SER A 124 -8.81 14.87 -11.81
C SER A 124 -7.32 14.94 -11.46
N GLY A 125 -6.87 16.13 -11.07
CA GLY A 125 -5.47 16.38 -10.73
C GLY A 125 -4.49 16.26 -11.91
N ARG A 126 -4.97 16.41 -13.16
CA ARG A 126 -4.15 16.33 -14.38
C ARG A 126 -4.22 17.63 -15.20
N THR A 127 -3.18 17.86 -15.99
CA THR A 127 -3.05 19.00 -16.93
C THR A 127 -2.94 18.56 -18.40
N LYS A 128 -2.84 17.25 -18.64
CA LYS A 128 -2.77 16.62 -19.97
C LYS A 128 -3.77 15.48 -20.05
N GLU A 129 -4.20 15.15 -21.26
CA GLU A 129 -5.04 13.96 -21.51
C GLU A 129 -4.27 12.67 -21.19
N ARG A 130 -4.99 11.57 -20.95
CA ARG A 130 -4.38 10.22 -20.89
C ARG A 130 -4.37 9.63 -22.30
N GLU A 131 -3.29 8.92 -22.65
CA GLU A 131 -3.33 8.01 -23.79
C GLU A 131 -4.45 6.97 -23.57
N ALA A 132 -5.33 6.85 -24.55
CA ALA A 132 -6.48 5.95 -24.48
C ALA A 132 -6.01 4.49 -24.54
N LEU A 133 -6.24 3.74 -23.46
CA LEU A 133 -5.94 2.31 -23.42
C LEU A 133 -6.98 1.53 -24.25
N GLY A 134 -6.51 0.63 -25.11
CA GLY A 134 -7.38 -0.28 -25.85
C GLY A 134 -8.23 -1.16 -24.91
N ALA A 135 -9.45 -1.48 -25.31
CA ALA A 135 -10.42 -2.17 -24.45
C ALA A 135 -9.90 -3.53 -23.90
N GLU A 136 -9.12 -4.27 -24.68
CA GLU A 136 -8.47 -5.51 -24.24
C GLU A 136 -7.43 -5.27 -23.14
N CYS A 137 -6.63 -4.20 -23.26
CA CYS A 137 -5.65 -3.78 -22.25
C CYS A 137 -6.35 -3.35 -20.96
N VAL A 138 -7.41 -2.54 -21.05
CA VAL A 138 -8.25 -2.17 -19.88
C VAL A 138 -8.83 -3.42 -19.21
N GLY A 139 -9.34 -4.38 -19.99
CA GLY A 139 -9.87 -5.64 -19.47
C GLY A 139 -8.82 -6.55 -18.84
N ALA A 140 -7.60 -6.61 -19.40
CA ALA A 140 -6.47 -7.34 -18.81
C ALA A 140 -6.03 -6.70 -17.49
N ASN A 141 -5.86 -5.38 -17.48
CA ASN A 141 -5.54 -4.60 -16.29
C ASN A 141 -6.62 -4.76 -15.21
N ALA A 142 -7.91 -4.74 -15.56
CA ALA A 142 -9.02 -4.93 -14.62
C ALA A 142 -8.97 -6.28 -13.92
N ARG A 143 -8.69 -7.37 -14.66
CA ARG A 143 -8.50 -8.71 -14.09
C ARG A 143 -7.29 -8.78 -13.15
N ALA A 144 -6.16 -8.19 -13.54
CA ALA A 144 -4.96 -8.14 -12.72
C ALA A 144 -5.16 -7.30 -11.44
N LEU A 145 -5.84 -6.15 -11.55
CA LEU A 145 -6.22 -5.32 -10.41
C LEU A 145 -7.14 -6.08 -9.43
N ARG A 146 -8.14 -6.80 -9.94
CA ARG A 146 -9.05 -7.63 -9.13
C ARG A 146 -8.27 -8.69 -8.35
N ALA A 147 -7.41 -9.45 -9.01
CA ALA A 147 -6.57 -10.47 -8.37
C ALA A 147 -5.64 -9.86 -7.30
N GLY A 148 -5.02 -8.71 -7.59
CA GLY A 148 -4.17 -7.99 -6.64
C GLY A 148 -4.93 -7.46 -5.42
N LEU A 149 -6.16 -6.96 -5.61
CA LEU A 149 -7.05 -6.53 -4.52
C LEU A 149 -7.48 -7.70 -3.63
N GLU A 150 -7.82 -8.83 -4.23
CA GLU A 150 -8.21 -10.06 -3.52
C GLU A 150 -7.04 -10.65 -2.72
N ALA A 151 -5.84 -10.71 -3.31
CA ALA A 151 -4.62 -11.17 -2.62
C ALA A 151 -4.25 -10.26 -1.45
N LEU A 152 -4.34 -8.94 -1.61
CA LEU A 152 -4.08 -7.96 -0.55
C LEU A 152 -5.09 -8.10 0.60
N ALA A 153 -6.38 -8.30 0.28
CA ALA A 153 -7.42 -8.53 1.28
C ALA A 153 -7.26 -9.87 2.02
N ALA A 154 -6.82 -10.93 1.33
CA ALA A 154 -6.49 -12.21 1.94
C ALA A 154 -5.31 -12.07 2.93
N ASN A 155 -4.24 -11.38 2.55
CA ASN A 155 -3.12 -11.06 3.44
C ASN A 155 -3.56 -10.26 4.66
N HIS A 156 -4.42 -9.23 4.46
CA HIS A 156 -4.99 -8.45 5.55
C HIS A 156 -5.77 -9.30 6.55
N GLN A 157 -6.67 -10.16 6.07
CA GLN A 157 -7.51 -11.04 6.89
C GLN A 157 -6.67 -12.07 7.66
N GLN A 158 -5.73 -12.73 6.98
CA GLN A 158 -4.94 -13.83 7.58
C GLN A 158 -3.85 -13.33 8.55
N LEU A 159 -3.19 -12.20 8.25
CA LEU A 159 -1.96 -11.78 8.95
C LEU A 159 -2.17 -10.63 9.94
N PHE A 160 -3.34 -9.98 9.93
CA PHE A 160 -3.65 -8.84 10.80
C PHE A 160 -4.95 -9.02 11.61
N GLY A 161 -5.52 -10.24 11.63
CA GLY A 161 -6.67 -10.60 12.45
C GLY A 161 -6.48 -10.23 13.93
N ASP A 162 -7.44 -9.52 14.52
CA ASP A 162 -7.39 -9.06 15.92
C ASP A 162 -8.41 -9.77 16.84
N GLY A 163 -9.01 -10.87 16.36
CA GLY A 163 -9.99 -11.68 17.10
C GLY A 163 -11.40 -11.11 17.13
N ARG A 164 -11.64 -9.96 16.48
CA ARG A 164 -12.98 -9.37 16.33
C ARG A 164 -13.63 -9.85 15.02
N ALA A 165 -14.96 -9.88 15.00
CA ALA A 165 -15.69 -9.99 13.74
C ALA A 165 -15.46 -8.74 12.89
N TRP A 166 -15.10 -8.94 11.62
CA TRP A 166 -14.91 -7.89 10.62
C TRP A 166 -16.07 -7.94 9.60
N GLY A 167 -16.31 -6.84 8.89
CA GLY A 167 -17.27 -6.82 7.78
C GLY A 167 -16.71 -7.48 6.51
N SER A 168 -17.56 -7.58 5.48
CA SER A 168 -17.14 -8.15 4.19
C SER A 168 -16.17 -7.25 3.43
N PHE A 169 -15.32 -7.86 2.60
CA PHE A 169 -14.55 -7.18 1.57
C PHE A 169 -14.96 -7.76 0.22
N THR A 170 -15.44 -6.93 -0.70
CA THR A 170 -15.97 -7.34 -2.00
C THR A 170 -15.28 -6.58 -3.13
N VAL A 171 -14.85 -7.28 -4.19
CA VAL A 171 -14.36 -6.64 -5.41
C VAL A 171 -15.40 -6.71 -6.52
N LEU A 172 -15.86 -5.54 -6.96
CA LEU A 172 -16.83 -5.35 -8.06
C LEU A 172 -16.14 -4.70 -9.26
N ASP A 173 -16.79 -4.71 -10.42
CA ASP A 173 -16.32 -4.02 -11.64
C ASP A 173 -17.49 -3.26 -12.28
N ASN A 174 -17.33 -1.96 -12.55
CA ASN A 174 -18.43 -1.13 -13.10
C ASN A 174 -18.78 -1.46 -14.56
N SER A 175 -17.91 -2.16 -15.29
CA SER A 175 -18.25 -2.72 -16.60
C SER A 175 -19.45 -3.68 -16.56
N ALA A 176 -19.75 -4.29 -15.41
CA ALA A 176 -20.89 -5.18 -15.23
C ALA A 176 -22.25 -4.50 -15.43
N TRP A 177 -22.39 -3.21 -15.05
CA TRP A 177 -23.62 -2.45 -15.31
C TRP A 177 -23.55 -1.63 -16.59
N TYR A 178 -22.39 -1.04 -16.94
CA TYR A 178 -22.28 -0.27 -18.19
C TYR A 178 -22.31 -1.12 -19.47
N GLY A 179 -21.83 -2.36 -19.43
CA GLY A 179 -21.84 -3.27 -20.58
C GLY A 179 -23.23 -3.66 -21.08
N GLN A 180 -24.29 -3.38 -20.30
CA GLN A 180 -25.69 -3.70 -20.61
C GLN A 180 -26.56 -2.43 -20.82
N GLN A 181 -25.95 -1.24 -20.84
CA GLN A 181 -26.68 0.03 -20.96
C GLN A 181 -26.54 0.63 -22.36
N HIS A 182 -27.68 0.86 -23.03
CA HIS A 182 -27.69 1.62 -24.28
C HIS A 182 -27.47 3.12 -23.98
N LEU A 183 -26.67 3.79 -24.82
CA LEU A 183 -26.28 5.18 -24.62
C LEU A 183 -27.47 6.15 -24.50
N VAL A 184 -28.49 5.97 -25.35
CA VAL A 184 -29.68 6.84 -25.37
C VAL A 184 -30.48 6.67 -24.08
N ASP A 185 -30.71 5.43 -23.64
CA ASP A 185 -31.45 5.12 -22.42
C ASP A 185 -30.72 5.65 -21.17
N PHE A 186 -29.39 5.47 -21.13
CA PHE A 186 -28.56 6.05 -20.07
C PHE A 186 -28.66 7.58 -20.04
N LEU A 187 -28.51 8.26 -21.19
CA LEU A 187 -28.62 9.71 -21.26
C LEU A 187 -30.02 10.23 -20.89
N ALA A 188 -31.08 9.51 -21.29
CA ALA A 188 -32.46 9.85 -20.94
C ALA A 188 -32.72 9.68 -19.43
N ALA A 189 -32.25 8.59 -18.81
CA ALA A 189 -32.47 8.29 -17.40
C ALA A 189 -31.54 9.07 -16.45
N VAL A 190 -30.33 9.44 -16.89
CA VAL A 190 -29.27 9.97 -16.02
C VAL A 190 -28.89 11.41 -16.39
N GLY A 191 -28.78 11.73 -17.67
CA GLY A 191 -28.24 13.00 -18.16
C GLY A 191 -29.01 14.23 -17.69
N GLY A 192 -30.34 14.17 -17.64
CA GLY A 192 -31.21 15.28 -17.23
C GLY A 192 -31.00 15.77 -15.78
N HIS A 193 -30.37 14.95 -14.92
CA HIS A 193 -30.11 15.26 -13.52
C HIS A 193 -28.83 16.10 -13.31
N PHE A 194 -27.92 16.11 -14.29
CA PHE A 194 -26.69 16.88 -14.23
C PHE A 194 -26.86 18.24 -14.93
N ARG A 195 -26.33 19.30 -14.32
CA ARG A 195 -26.40 20.67 -14.87
C ARG A 195 -25.03 21.07 -15.38
N MET A 196 -24.95 21.46 -16.66
CA MET A 196 -23.69 21.83 -17.32
C MET A 196 -22.90 22.89 -16.54
N GLY A 197 -23.57 23.93 -16.02
CA GLY A 197 -22.91 24.95 -15.20
C GLY A 197 -22.23 24.40 -13.94
N THR A 198 -22.81 23.38 -13.30
CA THR A 198 -22.22 22.71 -12.13
C THR A 198 -21.06 21.80 -12.53
N LEU A 199 -21.19 21.04 -13.62
CA LEU A 199 -20.12 20.16 -14.11
C LEU A 199 -18.90 20.97 -14.57
N LEU A 200 -19.13 22.08 -15.29
CA LEU A 200 -18.08 22.99 -15.78
C LEU A 200 -17.42 23.80 -14.67
N SER A 201 -18.09 24.02 -13.53
CA SER A 201 -17.50 24.77 -12.40
C SER A 201 -16.56 23.94 -11.54
N ARG A 202 -16.58 22.59 -11.63
CA ARG A 202 -15.64 21.71 -10.93
C ARG A 202 -14.18 22.06 -11.26
N LEU A 203 -13.32 22.15 -10.25
CA LEU A 203 -11.94 22.60 -10.41
C LEU A 203 -11.13 21.72 -11.38
N SER A 204 -11.28 20.39 -11.30
CA SER A 204 -10.65 19.44 -12.24
C SER A 204 -11.02 19.73 -13.70
N VAL A 205 -12.31 19.98 -13.95
CA VAL A 205 -12.86 20.30 -15.27
C VAL A 205 -12.35 21.66 -15.75
N GLN A 206 -12.41 22.70 -14.91
CA GLN A 206 -11.87 24.01 -15.25
C GLN A 206 -10.37 23.98 -15.60
N THR A 207 -9.57 23.21 -14.85
CA THR A 207 -8.11 23.11 -15.08
C THR A 207 -7.79 22.43 -16.41
N ARG A 208 -8.47 21.32 -16.75
CA ARG A 208 -8.28 20.64 -18.04
C ARG A 208 -8.83 21.45 -19.22
N LEU A 209 -10.01 22.07 -19.10
CA LEU A 209 -10.55 22.96 -20.14
C LEU A 209 -9.65 24.18 -20.44
N LYS A 210 -8.91 24.69 -19.45
CA LYS A 210 -7.93 25.78 -19.61
C LYS A 210 -6.53 25.29 -20.05
N SER A 211 -6.33 23.98 -20.21
CA SER A 211 -5.06 23.42 -20.67
C SER A 211 -4.92 23.55 -22.21
N PRO A 212 -3.69 23.55 -22.77
CA PRO A 212 -3.48 23.69 -24.22
C PRO A 212 -4.13 22.59 -25.06
N GLU A 213 -4.32 21.40 -24.48
CA GLU A 213 -4.95 20.23 -25.11
C GLU A 213 -6.49 20.25 -24.99
N GLY A 214 -7.06 21.17 -24.19
CA GLY A 214 -8.49 21.17 -23.88
C GLY A 214 -8.93 19.97 -23.04
N MET A 215 -10.21 19.59 -23.13
CA MET A 215 -10.78 18.37 -22.52
C MET A 215 -11.67 17.68 -23.55
N SER A 216 -11.58 16.35 -23.67
CA SER A 216 -12.46 15.58 -24.55
C SER A 216 -13.83 15.32 -23.92
N LEU A 217 -14.86 15.06 -24.74
CA LEU A 217 -16.20 14.72 -24.24
C LEU A 217 -16.18 13.43 -23.39
N ALA A 218 -15.26 12.51 -23.67
CA ALA A 218 -15.07 11.29 -22.89
C ALA A 218 -14.59 11.61 -21.47
N GLU A 219 -13.52 12.38 -21.31
CA GLU A 219 -13.05 12.85 -19.99
C GLU A 219 -14.15 13.64 -19.25
N PHE A 220 -14.91 14.49 -19.94
CA PHE A 220 -15.97 15.29 -19.32
C PHE A 220 -17.09 14.42 -18.71
N LEU A 221 -17.44 13.32 -19.38
CA LEU A 221 -18.47 12.38 -18.93
C LEU A 221 -17.99 11.43 -17.82
N TYR A 222 -16.68 11.35 -17.56
CA TYR A 222 -16.12 10.48 -16.49
C TYR A 222 -16.80 10.73 -15.13
N GLN A 223 -16.99 12.00 -14.75
CA GLN A 223 -17.64 12.38 -13.49
C GLN A 223 -19.12 11.96 -13.41
N VAL A 224 -19.80 11.83 -14.55
CA VAL A 224 -21.20 11.36 -14.62
C VAL A 224 -21.26 9.86 -14.39
N LEU A 225 -20.30 9.10 -14.94
CA LEU A 225 -20.19 7.67 -14.67
C LEU A 225 -19.83 7.41 -13.19
N GLN A 226 -18.78 8.05 -12.64
CA GLN A 226 -18.44 7.89 -11.23
C GLN A 226 -19.57 8.30 -10.27
N ALA A 227 -20.40 9.29 -10.64
CA ALA A 227 -21.57 9.66 -9.88
C ALA A 227 -22.68 8.58 -9.93
N TYR A 228 -22.91 7.99 -11.12
CA TYR A 228 -23.84 6.88 -11.28
C TYR A 228 -23.35 5.60 -10.57
N ASP A 229 -22.04 5.34 -10.52
CA ASP A 229 -21.47 4.24 -9.73
C ASP A 229 -21.85 4.34 -8.25
N PHE A 230 -21.80 5.55 -7.66
CA PHE A 230 -22.24 5.76 -6.28
C PHE A 230 -23.74 5.44 -6.13
N TYR A 231 -24.58 5.94 -7.03
CA TYR A 231 -26.01 5.66 -7.02
C TYR A 231 -26.32 4.16 -7.19
N TYR A 232 -25.63 3.46 -8.10
CA TYR A 232 -25.78 2.02 -8.27
C TYR A 232 -25.41 1.25 -7.00
N LEU A 233 -24.28 1.60 -6.37
CA LEU A 233 -23.84 0.96 -5.13
C LEU A 233 -24.73 1.29 -3.92
N PHE A 234 -25.28 2.51 -3.87
CA PHE A 234 -26.28 2.91 -2.89
C PHE A 234 -27.53 2.04 -3.02
N GLN A 235 -28.11 1.95 -4.22
CA GLN A 235 -29.34 1.18 -4.49
C GLN A 235 -29.15 -0.33 -4.31
N ARG A 236 -27.99 -0.90 -4.69
CA ARG A 236 -27.78 -2.36 -4.71
C ARG A 236 -27.14 -2.92 -3.44
N TYR A 237 -26.35 -2.13 -2.71
CA TYR A 237 -25.54 -2.59 -1.57
C TYR A 237 -25.70 -1.73 -0.31
N GLY A 238 -26.62 -0.76 -0.31
CA GLY A 238 -26.78 0.20 0.79
C GLY A 238 -25.53 1.07 1.00
N CYS A 239 -24.72 1.27 -0.04
CA CYS A 239 -23.45 2.00 0.08
C CYS A 239 -23.69 3.49 0.33
N ARG A 240 -23.36 3.96 1.53
CA ARG A 240 -23.57 5.36 1.96
C ARG A 240 -22.30 6.18 2.02
N VAL A 241 -21.12 5.60 1.80
CA VAL A 241 -19.85 6.32 1.90
C VAL A 241 -18.89 5.98 0.75
N GLN A 242 -18.36 7.02 0.09
CA GLN A 242 -17.28 6.92 -0.88
C GLN A 242 -15.96 7.41 -0.27
N LEU A 243 -14.95 6.54 -0.25
CA LEU A 243 -13.56 6.89 -0.01
C LEU A 243 -12.87 7.29 -1.33
N GLY A 244 -11.96 8.26 -1.26
CA GLY A 244 -11.08 8.62 -2.38
C GLY A 244 -9.90 9.46 -1.94
N GLY A 245 -8.95 9.70 -2.84
CA GLY A 245 -7.89 10.70 -2.61
C GLY A 245 -8.46 12.12 -2.61
N SER A 246 -7.77 13.09 -2.01
CA SER A 246 -8.24 14.49 -1.99
C SER A 246 -8.38 15.14 -3.38
N ASP A 247 -7.82 14.55 -4.45
CA ASP A 247 -8.08 14.93 -5.84
C ASP A 247 -9.44 14.45 -6.38
N GLN A 248 -10.11 13.51 -5.71
CA GLN A 248 -11.42 12.97 -6.11
C GLN A 248 -12.63 13.77 -5.60
N LEU A 249 -12.42 14.81 -4.79
CA LEU A 249 -13.50 15.59 -4.16
C LEU A 249 -14.56 16.05 -5.18
N GLY A 250 -14.16 16.52 -6.36
CA GLY A 250 -15.10 16.96 -7.40
C GLY A 250 -16.05 15.86 -7.90
N ASN A 251 -15.54 14.64 -8.10
CA ASN A 251 -16.32 13.50 -8.58
C ASN A 251 -17.21 12.93 -7.47
N ILE A 252 -16.68 12.85 -6.24
CA ILE A 252 -17.42 12.42 -5.05
C ILE A 252 -18.59 13.36 -4.76
N THR A 253 -18.39 14.68 -4.89
CA THR A 253 -19.45 15.68 -4.80
C THR A 253 -20.52 15.48 -5.87
N SER A 254 -20.14 15.19 -7.12
CA SER A 254 -21.10 14.87 -8.19
C SER A 254 -21.91 13.61 -7.90
N GLY A 255 -21.31 12.58 -7.28
CA GLY A 255 -22.02 11.38 -6.83
C GLY A 255 -23.04 11.67 -5.73
N TYR A 256 -22.64 12.42 -4.70
CA TYR A 256 -23.54 12.88 -3.65
C TYR A 256 -24.71 13.71 -4.20
N GLU A 257 -24.45 14.73 -5.02
CA GLU A 257 -25.48 15.59 -5.61
C GLU A 257 -26.47 14.81 -6.49
N PHE A 258 -26.01 13.72 -7.11
CA PHE A 258 -26.83 12.84 -7.93
C PHE A 258 -27.72 11.92 -7.09
N VAL A 259 -27.16 11.25 -6.08
CA VAL A 259 -27.92 10.41 -5.14
C VAL A 259 -28.98 11.25 -4.42
N HIS A 260 -28.58 12.35 -3.78
CA HIS A 260 -29.48 13.21 -3.02
C HIS A 260 -30.63 13.77 -3.89
N LYS A 261 -30.35 14.14 -5.14
CA LYS A 261 -31.38 14.61 -6.08
C LYS A 261 -32.39 13.53 -6.47
N LEU A 262 -31.97 12.27 -6.57
CA LEU A 262 -32.83 11.16 -6.97
C LEU A 262 -33.62 10.55 -5.82
N THR A 263 -33.08 10.56 -4.60
CA THR A 263 -33.61 9.78 -3.48
C THR A 263 -34.01 10.62 -2.27
N GLY A 264 -33.53 11.87 -2.18
CA GLY A 264 -33.64 12.70 -0.96
C GLY A 264 -32.69 12.28 0.17
N GLU A 265 -31.98 11.17 0.02
CA GLU A 265 -31.08 10.61 1.05
C GLU A 265 -29.70 11.27 0.99
N ASP A 266 -29.09 11.48 2.16
CA ASP A 266 -27.70 11.91 2.25
C ASP A 266 -26.74 10.71 2.23
N VAL A 267 -25.64 10.88 1.49
CA VAL A 267 -24.48 9.98 1.41
C VAL A 267 -23.21 10.81 1.62
N PHE A 268 -22.07 10.16 1.87
CA PHE A 268 -20.89 10.85 2.36
C PHE A 268 -19.62 10.55 1.55
N GLY A 269 -18.76 11.55 1.47
CA GLY A 269 -17.39 11.44 0.95
C GLY A 269 -16.37 11.49 2.09
N ILE A 270 -15.33 10.67 2.02
CA ILE A 270 -14.18 10.72 2.94
C ILE A 270 -12.89 10.77 2.12
N MET A 271 -12.07 11.79 2.35
CA MET A 271 -10.82 12.00 1.62
C MET A 271 -9.62 11.49 2.41
N VAL A 272 -8.83 10.61 1.79
CA VAL A 272 -7.49 10.24 2.26
C VAL A 272 -6.45 11.22 1.72
N PRO A 273 -5.38 11.52 2.49
CA PRO A 273 -4.37 12.47 2.06
C PRO A 273 -3.57 11.96 0.85
N LEU A 274 -3.36 12.82 -0.14
CA LEU A 274 -2.30 12.63 -1.12
C LEU A 274 -0.95 12.82 -0.40
N ILE A 275 -0.22 11.73 -0.17
CA ILE A 275 1.14 11.85 0.35
C ILE A 275 2.06 12.34 -0.76
N THR A 276 2.80 13.41 -0.46
CA THR A 276 3.96 13.87 -1.21
C THR A 276 5.25 13.55 -0.47
N SER A 277 6.33 13.34 -1.22
CA SER A 277 7.70 13.32 -0.73
C SER A 277 8.09 14.71 -0.19
N THR A 278 9.21 14.79 0.52
CA THR A 278 9.82 16.07 0.91
C THR A 278 10.28 16.92 -0.28
N THR A 279 10.39 16.33 -1.48
CA THR A 279 10.61 17.03 -2.76
C THR A 279 9.32 17.45 -3.47
N GLY A 280 8.14 17.25 -2.87
CA GLY A 280 6.84 17.61 -3.44
C GLY A 280 6.24 16.62 -4.45
N ALA A 281 6.98 15.60 -4.88
CA ALA A 281 6.49 14.56 -5.79
C ALA A 281 5.47 13.64 -5.10
N LYS A 282 4.43 13.17 -5.81
CA LYS A 282 3.46 12.19 -5.25
C LYS A 282 4.19 10.90 -4.82
N LEU A 283 3.86 10.39 -3.63
CA LEU A 283 4.49 9.19 -3.06
C LEU A 283 4.34 7.99 -4.00
N GLY A 284 5.41 7.21 -4.08
CA GLY A 284 5.51 6.07 -4.98
C GLY A 284 6.21 6.41 -6.29
N LYS A 285 6.34 7.69 -6.70
CA LYS A 285 7.15 8.09 -7.86
C LYS A 285 8.61 8.38 -7.48
N SER A 286 9.37 7.36 -7.08
CA SER A 286 10.80 7.49 -6.77
C SER A 286 11.63 7.56 -8.04
N ALA A 287 12.37 8.66 -8.25
CA ALA A 287 13.34 8.84 -9.33
C ALA A 287 12.84 8.50 -10.76
N GLY A 288 11.53 8.63 -11.01
CA GLY A 288 10.88 8.32 -12.29
C GLY A 288 9.99 7.08 -12.26
N ASN A 289 10.29 6.09 -11.42
CA ASN A 289 9.56 4.81 -11.36
C ASN A 289 8.52 4.77 -10.24
N ALA A 290 7.41 4.09 -10.53
CA ALA A 290 6.34 3.81 -9.55
C ALA A 290 6.70 2.59 -8.67
N VAL A 291 6.42 2.66 -7.37
CA VAL A 291 6.57 1.54 -6.43
C VAL A 291 5.25 0.74 -6.40
N TRP A 292 5.22 -0.38 -7.12
CA TRP A 292 4.04 -1.20 -7.35
C TRP A 292 3.72 -2.13 -6.16
N LEU A 293 2.51 -2.70 -6.16
CA LEU A 293 2.10 -3.73 -5.20
C LEU A 293 2.25 -5.16 -5.76
N SER A 294 2.31 -5.31 -7.08
CA SER A 294 2.66 -6.55 -7.78
C SER A 294 4.12 -6.94 -7.54
N ARG A 295 4.38 -8.22 -7.24
CA ARG A 295 5.73 -8.79 -7.03
C ARG A 295 6.56 -8.78 -8.32
N GLU A 296 5.87 -8.94 -9.44
CA GLU A 296 6.40 -8.93 -10.79
C GLU A 296 7.04 -7.58 -11.12
N ARG A 297 6.40 -6.48 -10.69
CA ARG A 297 6.83 -5.10 -10.98
C ARG A 297 7.64 -4.43 -9.89
N THR A 298 7.49 -4.85 -8.65
CA THR A 298 8.30 -4.39 -7.51
C THR A 298 8.49 -5.58 -6.57
N SER A 299 9.72 -6.04 -6.42
CA SER A 299 10.03 -7.19 -5.58
C SER A 299 9.74 -6.89 -4.11
N PRO A 300 9.54 -7.91 -3.25
CA PRO A 300 9.27 -7.68 -1.83
C PRO A 300 10.47 -6.99 -1.16
N PHE A 301 11.68 -7.27 -1.65
CA PHE A 301 12.92 -6.58 -1.28
C PHE A 301 12.89 -5.10 -1.65
N GLU A 302 12.56 -4.75 -2.91
CA GLU A 302 12.46 -3.36 -3.36
C GLU A 302 11.42 -2.56 -2.55
N LEU A 303 10.24 -3.14 -2.30
CA LEU A 303 9.18 -2.54 -1.49
C LEU A 303 9.63 -2.34 -0.04
N TYR A 304 10.25 -3.35 0.57
CA TYR A 304 10.79 -3.27 1.92
C TYR A 304 11.88 -2.18 2.02
N GLN A 305 12.80 -2.13 1.06
CA GLN A 305 13.85 -1.12 0.99
C GLN A 305 13.30 0.28 0.74
N PHE A 306 12.21 0.44 -0.02
CA PHE A 306 11.54 1.72 -0.18
C PHE A 306 11.02 2.28 1.17
N PHE A 307 10.38 1.44 1.99
CA PHE A 307 9.89 1.87 3.31
C PHE A 307 11.01 1.98 4.36
N LEU A 308 12.05 1.15 4.30
CA LEU A 308 13.19 1.20 5.20
C LEU A 308 14.01 2.50 5.02
N ARG A 309 14.14 2.98 3.77
CA ARG A 309 14.89 4.19 3.41
C ARG A 309 14.18 5.51 3.76
N GLN A 310 12.95 5.48 4.28
CA GLN A 310 12.19 6.70 4.62
C GLN A 310 12.90 7.56 5.69
N GLN A 311 12.74 8.87 5.55
CA GLN A 311 13.34 9.87 6.44
C GLN A 311 12.70 9.84 7.83
N ASP A 312 13.49 10.11 8.86
CA ASP A 312 13.07 10.16 10.27
C ASP A 312 11.90 11.14 10.50
N SER A 313 11.90 12.27 9.81
CA SER A 313 10.83 13.27 9.84
C SER A 313 9.48 12.79 9.25
N ALA A 314 9.49 11.68 8.49
CA ALA A 314 8.31 11.13 7.83
C ALA A 314 7.84 9.79 8.43
N VAL A 315 8.71 9.06 9.14
CA VAL A 315 8.45 7.67 9.55
C VAL A 315 7.26 7.53 10.50
N GLU A 316 7.09 8.45 11.46
CA GLU A 316 5.95 8.43 12.39
C GLU A 316 4.62 8.59 11.63
N ARG A 317 4.55 9.57 10.72
CA ARG A 317 3.40 9.80 9.85
C ARG A 317 3.09 8.55 9.03
N TYR A 318 4.11 7.86 8.50
CA TYR A 318 3.89 6.66 7.70
C TYR A 318 3.51 5.45 8.55
N LEU A 319 4.00 5.31 9.79
CA LEU A 319 3.49 4.32 10.73
C LEU A 319 1.99 4.53 11.00
N LYS A 320 1.56 5.78 11.20
CA LYS A 320 0.15 6.14 11.44
C LYS A 320 -0.75 5.85 10.23
N LEU A 321 -0.26 6.12 9.01
CA LEU A 321 -1.00 6.02 7.75
C LEU A 321 -0.95 4.64 7.07
N PHE A 322 0.17 3.90 7.16
CA PHE A 322 0.40 2.65 6.42
C PHE A 322 0.31 1.37 7.26
N THR A 323 0.05 1.47 8.57
CA THR A 323 0.04 0.31 9.45
C THR A 323 -1.16 0.29 10.40
N PHE A 324 -1.56 -0.92 10.80
CA PHE A 324 -2.60 -1.13 11.81
C PHE A 324 -2.09 -0.97 13.26
N LEU A 325 -0.83 -0.54 13.48
CA LEU A 325 -0.27 -0.44 14.83
C LEU A 325 -1.04 0.57 15.70
N PRO A 326 -1.35 0.27 16.96
CA PRO A 326 -1.97 1.23 17.87
C PRO A 326 -1.10 2.48 18.06
N LEU A 327 -1.73 3.64 18.25
CA LEU A 327 -1.00 4.91 18.44
C LEU A 327 0.03 4.83 19.59
N PRO A 328 -0.28 4.25 20.78
CA PRO A 328 0.73 4.12 21.85
C PRO A 328 1.93 3.23 21.49
N GLU A 329 1.76 2.27 20.57
CA GLU A 329 2.89 1.45 20.06
C GLU A 329 3.76 2.28 19.11
N ILE A 330 3.16 3.13 18.28
CA ILE A 330 3.89 4.07 17.41
C ILE A 330 4.65 5.09 18.27
N ASP A 331 4.01 5.66 19.29
CA ASP A 331 4.63 6.62 20.20
C ASP A 331 5.84 5.96 20.92
N HIS A 332 5.69 4.70 21.38
CA HIS A 332 6.78 3.94 21.97
C HIS A 332 7.95 3.69 20.99
N LEU A 333 7.66 3.33 19.73
CA LEU A 333 8.69 3.15 18.70
C LEU A 333 9.47 4.46 18.44
N MET A 334 8.79 5.61 18.45
CA MET A 334 9.45 6.91 18.32
C MET A 334 10.28 7.27 19.55
N GLN A 335 9.86 6.90 20.77
CA GLN A 335 10.66 7.08 21.98
C GLN A 335 11.93 6.21 22.01
N LEU A 336 11.94 5.05 21.33
CA LEU A 336 13.19 4.31 21.08
C LEU A 336 14.04 5.02 20.02
N HIS A 337 13.43 5.48 18.92
CA HIS A 337 14.15 6.16 17.83
C HIS A 337 14.86 7.44 18.28
N LEU A 338 14.27 8.20 19.22
CA LEU A 338 14.92 9.38 19.80
C LEU A 338 16.19 9.06 20.62
N LYS A 339 16.35 7.82 21.08
CA LYS A 339 17.54 7.38 21.86
C LYS A 339 18.62 6.77 20.97
N GLU A 340 18.21 6.03 19.94
CA GLU A 340 19.07 5.19 19.10
C GLU A 340 18.65 5.27 17.62
N PRO A 341 18.68 6.48 16.99
CA PRO A 341 18.15 6.70 15.65
C PRO A 341 18.87 5.88 14.57
N GLU A 342 20.16 5.59 14.77
CA GLU A 342 20.98 4.76 13.89
C GLU A 342 20.45 3.33 13.74
N LYS A 343 19.69 2.82 14.73
CA LYS A 343 19.06 1.49 14.65
C LYS A 343 17.88 1.45 13.69
N ARG A 344 17.30 2.61 13.32
CA ARG A 344 16.16 2.75 12.40
C ARG A 344 14.98 1.83 12.73
N VAL A 345 14.68 1.70 14.02
CA VAL A 345 13.63 0.81 14.54
C VAL A 345 12.24 1.10 13.93
N PRO A 346 11.73 2.34 13.89
CA PRO A 346 10.44 2.62 13.28
C PRO A 346 10.42 2.37 11.76
N GLN A 347 11.51 2.63 11.03
CA GLN A 347 11.56 2.34 9.58
C GLN A 347 11.56 0.84 9.31
N LYS A 348 12.32 0.05 10.09
CA LYS A 348 12.31 -1.42 10.03
C LYS A 348 10.92 -1.96 10.32
N ARG A 349 10.21 -1.40 11.31
CA ARG A 349 8.83 -1.80 11.62
C ARG A 349 7.85 -1.42 10.52
N LEU A 350 7.93 -0.20 10.00
CA LEU A 350 7.10 0.28 8.88
C LEU A 350 7.26 -0.63 7.65
N ALA A 351 8.50 -0.87 7.23
CA ALA A 351 8.80 -1.76 6.12
C ALA A 351 8.28 -3.19 6.37
N ALA A 352 8.45 -3.71 7.58
CA ALA A 352 7.96 -5.04 7.93
C ALA A 352 6.43 -5.15 7.88
N GLU A 353 5.69 -4.18 8.43
CA GLU A 353 4.22 -4.21 8.41
C GLU A 353 3.67 -4.04 6.98
N VAL A 354 4.24 -3.16 6.15
CA VAL A 354 3.74 -2.93 4.79
C VAL A 354 4.10 -4.09 3.85
N THR A 355 5.34 -4.58 3.85
CA THR A 355 5.72 -5.74 3.01
C THR A 355 4.91 -6.99 3.40
N LYS A 356 4.61 -7.18 4.70
CA LYS A 356 3.72 -8.27 5.17
C LYS A 356 2.28 -8.12 4.69
N LEU A 357 1.77 -6.89 4.58
CA LEU A 357 0.44 -6.63 4.03
C LEU A 357 0.39 -6.94 2.53
N VAL A 358 1.38 -6.46 1.78
CA VAL A 358 1.38 -6.54 0.31
C VAL A 358 1.77 -7.92 -0.20
N HIS A 359 2.89 -8.49 0.27
CA HIS A 359 3.44 -9.77 -0.23
C HIS A 359 3.35 -10.91 0.79
N GLY A 360 2.51 -10.77 1.82
CA GLY A 360 2.32 -11.78 2.85
C GLY A 360 3.57 -12.02 3.71
N ARG A 361 3.53 -13.10 4.50
CA ARG A 361 4.64 -13.45 5.40
C ARG A 361 5.89 -13.92 4.65
N GLU A 362 5.71 -14.73 3.61
CA GLU A 362 6.81 -15.25 2.79
C GLU A 362 7.56 -14.12 2.08
N GLY A 363 6.86 -13.17 1.46
CA GLY A 363 7.48 -11.98 0.86
C GLY A 363 8.21 -11.09 1.88
N LEU A 364 7.70 -10.95 3.12
CA LEU A 364 8.43 -10.24 4.17
C LEU A 364 9.72 -10.97 4.57
N ASP A 365 9.65 -12.28 4.82
CA ASP A 365 10.79 -13.04 5.28
C ASP A 365 11.84 -13.19 4.17
N SER A 366 11.42 -13.24 2.91
CA SER A 366 12.25 -13.10 1.70
C SER A 366 12.95 -11.74 1.63
N ALA A 367 12.22 -10.63 1.74
CA ALA A 367 12.78 -9.28 1.73
C ALA A 367 13.85 -9.06 2.82
N LYS A 368 13.68 -9.69 3.99
CA LYS A 368 14.67 -9.70 5.08
C LYS A 368 15.91 -10.51 4.72
N ARG A 369 15.79 -11.72 4.15
CA ARG A 369 16.94 -12.52 3.69
C ARG A 369 17.77 -11.74 2.68
N CYS A 370 17.14 -11.19 1.64
CA CYS A 370 17.80 -10.35 0.63
C CYS A 370 18.49 -9.12 1.25
N THR A 371 17.86 -8.47 2.24
CA THR A 371 18.45 -7.35 3.00
C THR A 371 19.64 -7.78 3.87
N GLN A 372 19.59 -8.98 4.47
CA GLN A 372 20.69 -9.50 5.27
C GLN A 372 21.90 -9.84 4.38
N ALA A 373 21.65 -10.58 3.30
CA ALA A 373 22.65 -10.93 2.30
C ALA A 373 23.40 -9.68 1.79
N LEU A 374 22.68 -8.70 1.22
CA LEU A 374 23.30 -7.56 0.53
C LEU A 374 24.01 -6.56 1.44
N TYR A 375 23.53 -6.34 2.67
CA TYR A 375 24.01 -5.25 3.54
C TYR A 375 24.80 -5.70 4.77
N HIS A 376 24.82 -7.00 5.08
CA HIS A 376 25.53 -7.53 6.26
C HIS A 376 26.64 -8.52 5.88
N SER A 377 26.99 -8.58 4.59
CA SER A 377 28.08 -9.39 4.04
C SER A 377 28.08 -10.84 4.51
N SER A 378 26.90 -11.46 4.50
CA SER A 378 26.68 -12.80 5.05
C SER A 378 26.60 -13.80 3.91
N ILE A 379 27.71 -14.52 3.68
CA ILE A 379 27.83 -15.59 2.68
C ILE A 379 26.73 -16.64 2.89
N ASP A 380 26.57 -17.09 4.14
CA ASP A 380 25.55 -18.02 4.59
C ASP A 380 24.12 -17.54 4.26
N ALA A 381 23.89 -16.21 4.21
CA ALA A 381 22.60 -15.63 3.86
C ALA A 381 22.37 -15.55 2.34
N LEU A 382 23.42 -15.56 1.52
CA LEU A 382 23.35 -15.69 0.06
C LEU A 382 23.09 -17.16 -0.35
N GLU A 383 23.75 -18.12 0.31
CA GLU A 383 23.61 -19.57 0.01
C GLU A 383 22.19 -20.12 0.24
N VAL A 384 21.40 -19.47 1.11
CA VAL A 384 20.00 -19.86 1.40
C VAL A 384 18.96 -19.09 0.59
N LEU A 385 19.36 -18.24 -0.35
CA LEU A 385 18.43 -17.58 -1.27
C LEU A 385 18.01 -18.55 -2.39
N SER A 386 16.72 -18.55 -2.69
CA SER A 386 16.20 -19.22 -3.89
C SER A 386 16.57 -18.47 -5.18
N ASP A 387 16.55 -19.15 -6.33
CA ASP A 387 16.79 -18.54 -7.64
C ASP A 387 15.90 -17.31 -7.90
N GLN A 388 14.66 -17.34 -7.43
CA GLN A 388 13.73 -16.23 -7.53
C GLN A 388 14.18 -15.03 -6.69
N GLU A 389 14.70 -15.26 -5.48
CA GLU A 389 15.22 -14.21 -4.60
C GLU A 389 16.53 -13.60 -5.12
N LEU A 390 17.38 -14.42 -5.75
CA LEU A 390 18.58 -13.95 -6.45
C LEU A 390 18.20 -13.08 -7.65
N LYS A 391 17.23 -13.51 -8.47
CA LYS A 391 16.69 -12.72 -9.59
C LYS A 391 16.02 -11.41 -9.13
N GLU A 392 15.39 -11.40 -7.95
CA GLU A 392 14.81 -10.20 -7.34
C GLU A 392 15.86 -9.27 -6.73
N LEU A 393 16.93 -9.81 -6.16
CA LEU A 393 18.02 -9.04 -5.54
C LEU A 393 18.91 -8.35 -6.57
N PHE A 394 19.20 -9.04 -7.67
CA PHE A 394 20.09 -8.56 -8.74
C PHE A 394 19.33 -8.01 -9.96
N ARG A 395 18.02 -7.73 -9.85
CA ARG A 395 17.16 -7.27 -10.96
C ARG A 395 17.67 -6.01 -11.67
N GLU A 396 18.17 -5.03 -10.92
CA GLU A 396 18.78 -3.80 -11.47
C GLU A 396 20.31 -3.87 -11.57
N ALA A 397 20.92 -5.02 -11.24
CA ALA A 397 22.36 -5.22 -11.37
C ALA A 397 22.72 -5.64 -12.80
N SER A 398 23.85 -5.14 -13.30
CA SER A 398 24.42 -5.62 -14.56
C SER A 398 24.86 -7.07 -14.41
N PHE A 399 24.17 -7.99 -15.10
CA PHE A 399 24.58 -9.39 -15.18
C PHE A 399 25.37 -9.67 -16.46
N SER A 400 26.13 -10.76 -16.47
CA SER A 400 26.84 -11.26 -17.65
C SER A 400 26.77 -12.78 -17.64
N GLU A 401 26.11 -13.35 -18.64
CA GLU A 401 26.10 -14.79 -18.84
C GLU A 401 27.43 -15.22 -19.45
N LEU A 402 28.20 -16.03 -18.71
CA LEU A 402 29.52 -16.50 -19.11
C LEU A 402 29.53 -18.02 -19.20
N VAL A 403 29.93 -18.54 -20.36
CA VAL A 403 30.41 -19.92 -20.46
C VAL A 403 31.84 -19.96 -19.92
N LEU A 404 32.08 -20.88 -18.99
CA LEU A 404 33.31 -20.97 -18.23
C LEU A 404 34.05 -22.25 -18.60
N ASP A 405 35.23 -22.09 -19.18
CA ASP A 405 36.12 -23.20 -19.48
C ASP A 405 36.79 -23.68 -18.18
N PRO A 406 37.01 -25.01 -17.98
CA PRO A 406 37.74 -25.53 -16.85
C PRO A 406 39.12 -24.85 -16.70
N GLY A 407 39.35 -24.20 -15.56
CA GLY A 407 40.57 -23.43 -15.29
C GLY A 407 40.47 -21.92 -15.53
N THR A 408 39.33 -21.38 -15.98
CA THR A 408 39.08 -19.92 -16.04
C THR A 408 39.32 -19.29 -14.66
N SER A 409 40.24 -18.31 -14.53
CA SER A 409 40.50 -17.70 -13.22
C SER A 409 39.41 -16.68 -12.83
N VAL A 410 39.35 -16.32 -11.54
CA VAL A 410 38.47 -15.24 -11.06
C VAL A 410 38.79 -13.92 -11.75
N LEU A 411 40.06 -13.63 -12.04
CA LEU A 411 40.47 -12.42 -12.76
C LEU A 411 39.96 -12.42 -14.21
N ASP A 412 40.04 -13.57 -14.89
CA ASP A 412 39.56 -13.70 -16.26
C ASP A 412 38.03 -13.68 -16.31
N THR A 413 37.36 -14.19 -15.28
CA THR A 413 35.91 -14.04 -15.08
C THR A 413 35.53 -12.56 -14.95
N CYS A 414 36.21 -11.80 -14.07
CA CYS A 414 35.94 -10.37 -13.89
C CYS A 414 36.18 -9.56 -15.16
N ARG A 415 37.17 -9.92 -15.98
CA ARG A 415 37.40 -9.32 -17.30
C ARG A 415 36.31 -9.70 -18.31
N LYS A 416 36.00 -11.00 -18.43
CA LYS A 416 34.90 -11.50 -19.29
C LYS A 416 33.56 -10.83 -18.93
N ALA A 417 33.31 -10.53 -17.66
CA ALA A 417 32.12 -9.81 -17.17
C ALA A 417 32.22 -8.26 -17.22
N ASN A 418 33.29 -7.69 -17.79
CA ASN A 418 33.59 -6.25 -17.78
C ASN A 418 33.58 -5.57 -16.38
N ALA A 419 33.73 -6.35 -15.31
CA ALA A 419 33.77 -5.86 -13.93
C ALA A 419 35.10 -5.16 -13.58
N ILE A 420 36.14 -5.32 -14.42
CA ILE A 420 37.41 -4.62 -14.32
C ILE A 420 37.73 -4.03 -15.72
N PRO A 421 38.00 -2.72 -15.83
CA PRO A 421 38.34 -2.11 -17.12
C PRO A 421 39.73 -2.53 -17.61
N ASP A 422 39.87 -2.70 -18.92
CA ASP A 422 41.12 -3.13 -19.55
C ASP A 422 42.25 -2.11 -19.45
N GLY A 423 43.48 -2.62 -19.53
CA GLY A 423 44.71 -1.84 -19.54
C GLY A 423 45.25 -1.42 -18.16
N PRO A 424 46.19 -0.45 -18.11
CA PRO A 424 46.93 -0.12 -16.88
C PRO A 424 46.09 0.55 -15.78
N ARG A 425 44.80 0.86 -16.03
CA ARG A 425 43.85 1.33 -15.01
C ARG A 425 43.23 0.18 -14.20
N GLY A 426 43.15 -1.03 -14.76
CA GLY A 426 42.64 -2.22 -14.06
C GLY A 426 43.64 -2.86 -13.08
N GLN A 427 44.95 -2.76 -13.36
CA GLN A 427 45.99 -3.36 -12.51
C GLN A 427 46.06 -2.80 -11.07
N PRO A 428 45.88 -1.48 -10.81
CA PRO A 428 45.84 -0.97 -9.43
C PRO A 428 44.61 -1.42 -8.63
N LEU A 429 43.46 -1.63 -9.29
CA LEU A 429 42.23 -2.10 -8.64
C LEU A 429 42.43 -3.50 -8.02
N THR A 430 43.12 -4.41 -8.71
CA THR A 430 43.39 -5.76 -8.17
C THR A 430 44.40 -5.77 -7.01
N GLN A 431 45.13 -4.68 -6.76
CA GLN A 431 46.16 -4.58 -5.71
C GLN A 431 45.75 -3.73 -4.51
N LYS A 432 44.80 -2.80 -4.64
CA LYS A 432 44.41 -1.86 -3.57
C LYS A 432 42.93 -1.87 -3.17
N THR A 433 42.06 -2.55 -3.90
CA THR A 433 40.62 -2.65 -3.56
C THR A 433 40.23 -4.08 -3.24
N SER A 434 39.45 -4.27 -2.17
CA SER A 434 38.84 -5.56 -1.85
C SER A 434 37.67 -5.82 -2.79
N HIS A 435 37.85 -6.77 -3.71
CA HIS A 435 36.75 -7.32 -4.48
C HIS A 435 36.08 -8.43 -3.65
N HIS A 436 34.78 -8.28 -3.39
CA HIS A 436 33.99 -9.24 -2.63
C HIS A 436 33.32 -10.23 -3.60
N PHE A 437 33.72 -11.50 -3.54
CA PHE A 437 33.01 -12.60 -4.18
C PHE A 437 32.20 -13.32 -3.10
N ASN A 438 30.88 -13.31 -3.22
CA ASN A 438 29.97 -13.85 -2.20
C ASN A 438 30.36 -13.35 -0.79
N ASP A 439 30.68 -12.05 -0.66
CA ASP A 439 31.14 -11.37 0.57
C ASP A 439 32.40 -11.89 1.30
N GLY A 440 33.03 -12.96 0.84
CA GLY A 440 34.31 -13.41 1.38
C GLY A 440 35.46 -12.46 1.05
N ILE A 441 36.22 -12.05 2.07
CA ILE A 441 37.54 -11.41 1.85
C ILE A 441 38.55 -12.50 1.42
N MET A 442 38.58 -12.82 0.13
CA MET A 442 39.74 -13.50 -0.44
C MET A 442 40.93 -12.55 -0.49
N LYS A 443 41.77 -12.57 0.55
CA LYS A 443 43.15 -12.08 0.44
C LYS A 443 43.89 -12.99 -0.54
N PHE A 444 43.95 -12.59 -1.81
CA PHE A 444 44.62 -13.30 -2.90
C PHE A 444 46.01 -13.82 -2.48
N ARG A 445 46.12 -15.14 -2.26
CA ARG A 445 47.41 -15.80 -1.99
C ARG A 445 47.63 -17.11 -2.75
N LYS A 446 46.59 -17.81 -3.25
CA LYS A 446 46.72 -18.96 -4.16
C LYS A 446 45.53 -19.08 -5.13
N PRO A 447 45.67 -19.70 -6.33
CA PRO A 447 44.73 -19.53 -7.44
C PRO A 447 43.58 -20.57 -7.57
N GLN A 448 43.27 -21.34 -6.52
CA GLN A 448 42.45 -22.56 -6.64
C GLN A 448 41.36 -22.69 -5.56
N GLN A 449 40.40 -21.78 -5.50
CA GLN A 449 39.11 -21.99 -4.83
C GLN A 449 38.00 -21.31 -5.64
N PHE A 450 37.00 -22.09 -6.07
CA PHE A 450 35.89 -21.67 -6.94
C PHE A 450 34.57 -21.73 -6.17
N LEU A 451 33.68 -20.77 -6.42
CA LEU A 451 32.24 -20.93 -6.22
C LEU A 451 31.49 -20.05 -7.24
N PHE A 452 30.61 -20.67 -8.02
CA PHE A 452 29.71 -20.02 -8.96
C PHE A 452 28.27 -20.46 -8.63
N MET A 453 27.31 -19.56 -8.79
CA MET A 453 25.88 -19.94 -8.75
C MET A 453 25.45 -20.34 -10.15
N MET A 454 25.05 -21.60 -10.32
CA MET A 454 24.61 -22.17 -11.59
C MET A 454 23.10 -22.42 -11.58
N GLU A 455 22.37 -21.82 -12.52
CA GLU A 455 21.05 -22.30 -12.93
C GLU A 455 21.25 -23.56 -13.79
N ALA A 456 21.03 -24.75 -13.23
CA ALA A 456 21.11 -25.99 -13.97
C ALA A 456 19.81 -26.23 -14.75
N ARG A 457 19.75 -25.76 -16.00
CA ARG A 457 18.71 -26.19 -16.95
C ARG A 457 18.99 -27.61 -17.43
N THR A 458 18.48 -28.60 -16.71
CA THR A 458 18.31 -29.95 -17.27
C THR A 458 17.22 -29.94 -18.33
N THR A 459 17.58 -30.37 -19.54
CA THR A 459 16.68 -30.76 -20.64
C THR A 459 15.83 -31.96 -20.27
#